data_AF-A0A660QQ33-F1
#
_entry.id   AF-A0A660QQ33-F1
#
_cell.length_a   1.000
_cell.length_b   1.000
_cell.length_c   1.000
_cell.angle_alpha   90.00
_cell.angle_beta   90.00
_cell.angle_gamma   90.00
#
_symmetry.space_group_name_H-M   'P 1'
#
loop_
_entity.id
_entity.type
_entity.pdbx_description
1 polymer ?
#
loop_
_entity_poly.entity_id
_entity_poly.type
_entity_poly.pdbx_seq_one_letter_code
_entity_poly.pdbx_strand_id
1 'polypeptide(L)'
;MRDLIIRLCLGSPCLAIAFWFYRGDSDPQVATLAVFPCLLAFALIVFPSFTSIVGDFWSSIYAPREDAAPRPHLKQAETLRFHNDHEAALVAYERILEEFPHDLGLWSACFEIAWTGLEDRERAAELHRASLQATDTPEAWRTLNHHYLTQALRHPDAVEFEEEERASVKRRARVREEALVKGRGGLQRELPNI
;
A
#
# COMPACT_ATOMS: atom_id res chain seq x y z
N MET A 1 18.11 31.89 18.09
CA MET A 1 18.78 32.96 17.31
C MET A 1 20.07 32.50 16.63
N ARG A 2 20.97 31.78 17.31
CA ARG A 2 22.26 31.32 16.72
C ARG A 2 22.10 30.48 15.45
N ASP A 3 21.13 29.57 15.40
CA ASP A 3 20.89 28.71 14.22
C ASP A 3 20.31 29.46 13.02
N LEU A 4 19.53 30.51 13.26
CA LEU A 4 18.99 31.36 12.19
C LEU A 4 20.13 32.15 11.52
N ILE A 5 21.07 32.66 12.32
CA ILE A 5 22.25 33.40 11.82
C ILE A 5 23.14 32.50 10.98
N ILE A 6 23.40 31.26 11.44
CA ILE A 6 24.20 30.29 10.68
C ILE A 6 23.52 29.96 9.34
N ARG A 7 22.20 29.74 9.32
CA ARG A 7 21.44 29.49 8.07
C ARG A 7 21.44 30.68 7.12
N LEU A 8 21.32 31.90 7.64
CA LEU A 8 21.45 33.13 6.85
C LEU A 8 22.85 33.27 6.24
N CYS A 9 23.91 33.00 7.01
CA CYS A 9 25.28 33.01 6.50
C CYS A 9 25.48 31.94 5.41
N LEU A 10 24.90 30.75 5.58
CA LEU A 10 25.01 29.65 4.61
C LEU A 10 24.21 29.91 3.32
N GLY A 11 23.09 30.64 3.40
CA GLY A 11 22.25 31.01 2.25
C GLY A 11 22.73 32.27 1.50
N SER A 12 23.50 33.15 2.16
CA SER A 12 24.00 34.40 1.55
C SER A 12 24.71 34.24 0.20
N PRO A 13 25.50 33.19 -0.06
CA PRO A 13 26.12 32.97 -1.38
C PRO A 13 25.10 32.77 -2.51
N CYS A 14 23.97 32.10 -2.23
CA CYS A 14 22.91 31.89 -3.22
C CYS A 14 22.24 33.20 -3.64
N LEU A 15 22.05 34.13 -2.68
CA LEU A 15 21.54 35.47 -2.98
C LEU A 15 22.55 36.32 -3.75
N ALA A 16 23.84 36.20 -3.45
CA ALA A 16 24.89 36.92 -4.17
C ALA A 16 24.96 36.47 -5.65
N ILE A 17 24.83 35.17 -5.91
CA ILE A 17 24.79 34.62 -7.28
C ILE A 17 23.52 35.07 -8.00
N ALA A 18 22.35 34.97 -7.36
CA ALA A 18 21.08 35.45 -7.93
C ALA A 18 21.13 36.95 -8.27
N PHE A 19 21.67 37.76 -7.37
CA PHE A 19 21.82 39.20 -7.58
C PHE A 19 22.79 39.52 -8.72
N TRP A 20 23.88 38.75 -8.87
CA TRP A 20 24.85 38.92 -9.95
C TRP A 20 24.23 38.62 -11.32
N PHE A 21 23.47 37.54 -11.44
CA PHE A 21 22.74 37.20 -12.68
C PHE A 21 21.59 38.16 -12.99
N TYR A 22 20.93 38.71 -11.97
CA TYR A 22 19.89 39.72 -12.16
C TYR A 22 20.44 41.08 -12.60
N ARG A 23 21.66 41.42 -12.18
CA ARG A 23 22.33 42.68 -12.53
C ARG A 23 23.11 42.61 -13.84
N GLY A 24 23.63 41.44 -14.21
CA GLY A 24 24.27 41.24 -15.50
C GLY A 24 23.25 41.44 -16.62
N ASP A 25 23.70 42.01 -17.74
CA ASP A 25 22.91 42.25 -18.97
C ASP A 25 22.56 40.93 -19.69
N SER A 26 22.11 39.95 -18.91
CA SER A 26 21.76 38.60 -19.33
C SER A 26 20.35 38.63 -19.90
N ASP A 27 20.12 37.84 -20.94
CA ASP A 27 18.80 37.61 -21.49
C ASP A 27 17.80 37.31 -20.34
N PRO A 28 16.64 38.00 -20.27
CA PRO A 28 15.67 37.85 -19.19
C PRO A 28 15.24 36.39 -18.94
N GLN A 29 15.28 35.52 -19.96
CA GLN A 29 15.00 34.10 -19.79
C GLN A 29 16.12 33.37 -19.02
N VAL A 30 17.37 33.69 -19.32
CA VAL A 30 18.54 33.10 -18.65
C VAL A 30 18.64 33.60 -17.21
N ALA A 31 18.36 34.89 -16.98
CA ALA A 31 18.27 35.45 -15.64
C ALA A 31 17.18 34.75 -14.82
N THR A 32 15.99 34.53 -15.38
CA THR A 32 14.89 33.85 -14.68
C THR A 32 15.23 32.39 -14.35
N LEU A 33 15.82 31.66 -15.32
CA LEU A 33 16.21 30.26 -15.13
C LEU A 33 17.36 30.08 -14.13
N ALA A 34 18.25 31.05 -13.98
CA ALA A 34 19.35 30.99 -13.01
C ALA A 34 18.95 31.52 -11.62
N VAL A 35 18.12 32.56 -11.57
CA VAL A 35 17.70 33.22 -10.31
C VAL A 35 16.71 32.36 -9.54
N PHE A 36 15.74 31.74 -10.20
CA PHE A 36 14.72 30.91 -9.56
C PHE A 36 15.29 29.75 -8.71
N PRO A 37 16.19 28.88 -9.22
CA PRO A 37 16.76 27.80 -8.42
C PRO A 37 17.65 28.31 -7.28
N CYS A 38 18.33 29.46 -7.46
CA CYS A 38 19.13 30.07 -6.40
C CYS A 38 18.27 30.61 -5.24
N LEU A 39 17.14 31.25 -5.56
CA LEU A 39 16.16 31.70 -4.57
C LEU A 39 15.47 30.53 -3.87
N LEU A 40 15.14 29.47 -4.62
CA LEU A 40 14.57 28.24 -4.05
C LEU A 40 15.55 27.56 -3.10
N ALA A 41 16.83 27.45 -3.47
CA ALA A 41 17.87 26.90 -2.60
C ALA A 41 18.04 27.75 -1.33
N PHE A 42 18.05 29.08 -1.45
CA PHE A 42 18.07 29.97 -0.28
C PHE A 42 16.87 29.75 0.64
N ALA A 43 15.67 29.67 0.07
CA ALA A 43 14.43 29.44 0.83
C ALA A 43 14.48 28.10 1.58
N LEU A 44 15.00 27.03 0.95
CA LEU A 44 15.13 25.71 1.57
C LEU A 44 16.18 25.68 2.70
N ILE A 45 17.28 26.42 2.57
CA ILE A 45 18.34 26.50 3.58
C ILE A 45 17.88 27.31 4.81
N VAL A 46 17.17 28.42 4.59
CA VAL A 46 16.73 29.32 5.66
C VAL A 46 15.46 28.81 6.35
N PHE A 47 14.53 28.24 5.58
CA PHE A 47 13.23 27.76 6.05
C PHE A 47 13.07 26.26 5.78
N PRO A 48 13.50 25.38 6.71
CA PRO A 48 13.31 23.94 6.57
C PRO A 48 11.85 23.53 6.43
N SER A 49 10.89 24.32 6.92
CA SER A 49 9.45 24.04 6.75
C SER A 49 8.98 24.11 5.29
N PHE A 50 9.75 24.75 4.40
CA PHE A 50 9.47 24.75 2.96
C PHE A 50 9.93 23.47 2.26
N THR A 51 10.79 22.65 2.89
CA THR A 51 11.25 21.39 2.29
C THR A 51 10.10 20.39 2.15
N SER A 52 9.14 20.37 3.08
CA SER A 52 7.98 19.49 2.98
C SER A 52 7.07 19.90 1.83
N ILE A 53 6.83 21.20 1.62
CA ILE A 53 5.98 21.71 0.54
C ILE A 53 6.60 21.40 -0.83
N VAL A 54 7.91 21.65 -0.98
CA VAL A 54 8.63 21.37 -2.22
C VAL A 54 8.76 19.86 -2.44
N GLY A 55 8.99 19.09 -1.37
CA GLY A 55 9.03 17.63 -1.39
C GLY A 55 7.70 17.02 -1.83
N ASP A 56 6.58 17.50 -1.29
CA ASP A 56 5.24 17.03 -1.65
C ASP A 56 4.94 17.31 -3.12
N PHE A 57 5.26 18.51 -3.61
CA PHE A 57 5.07 18.89 -5.01
C PHE A 57 5.90 18.04 -5.98
N TRP A 58 7.18 17.81 -5.69
CA TRP A 58 8.02 16.95 -6.53
C TRP A 58 7.65 15.47 -6.40
N SER A 59 7.26 15.03 -5.20
CA SER A 59 6.76 13.68 -4.98
C SER A 59 5.52 13.41 -5.81
N SER A 60 4.59 14.37 -5.95
CA SER A 60 3.38 14.16 -6.76
C SER A 60 3.67 14.01 -8.25
N ILE A 61 4.81 14.55 -8.72
CA ILE A 61 5.23 14.46 -10.12
C ILE A 61 5.93 13.12 -10.41
N TYR A 62 6.79 12.66 -9.51
CA TYR A 62 7.60 11.45 -9.72
C TYR A 62 7.00 10.17 -9.14
N ALA A 63 6.18 10.30 -8.09
CA ALA A 63 5.41 9.24 -7.46
C ALA A 63 3.93 9.66 -7.48
N PRO A 64 3.25 9.54 -8.63
CA PRO A 64 1.81 9.78 -8.67
C PRO A 64 1.18 8.87 -7.63
N ARG A 65 0.60 9.47 -6.59
CA ARG A 65 -0.04 8.69 -5.54
C ARG A 65 -1.11 7.83 -6.21
N GLU A 66 -1.13 6.54 -5.92
CA GLU A 66 -2.14 5.57 -6.37
C GLU A 66 -3.51 5.84 -5.70
N ASP A 67 -3.87 7.11 -5.53
CA ASP A 67 -5.07 7.60 -4.85
C ASP A 67 -6.33 7.53 -5.74
N ALA A 68 -6.23 6.90 -6.92
CA ALA A 68 -7.34 6.80 -7.87
C ALA A 68 -8.35 5.68 -7.53
N ALA A 69 -7.99 4.75 -6.64
CA ALA A 69 -8.93 3.74 -6.16
C ALA A 69 -9.78 4.34 -5.02
N PRO A 70 -11.12 4.26 -5.08
CA PRO A 70 -11.96 4.64 -3.95
C PRO A 70 -11.53 3.85 -2.72
N ARG A 71 -11.14 4.55 -1.66
CA ARG A 71 -10.72 3.91 -0.41
C ARG A 71 -11.96 3.53 0.41
N PRO A 72 -12.00 2.33 1.02
CA PRO A 72 -13.09 1.96 1.89
C PRO A 72 -13.19 2.93 3.08
N HIS A 73 -14.41 3.33 3.43
CA HIS A 73 -14.67 4.22 4.57
C HIS A 73 -14.63 3.43 5.89
N LEU A 74 -13.42 3.10 6.36
CA LEU A 74 -13.20 2.24 7.53
C LEU A 74 -13.50 2.89 8.89
N LYS A 75 -13.59 4.22 8.95
CA LYS A 75 -13.65 4.97 10.23
C LYS A 75 -14.70 4.44 11.20
N GLN A 76 -15.88 4.10 10.71
CA GLN A 76 -16.95 3.61 11.58
C GLN A 76 -16.63 2.21 12.12
N ALA A 77 -16.22 1.28 11.25
CA ALA A 77 -15.89 -0.08 11.62
C ALA A 77 -14.68 -0.14 12.58
N GLU A 78 -13.66 0.67 12.33
CA GLU A 78 -12.51 0.80 13.24
C GLU A 78 -12.92 1.36 14.60
N THR A 79 -13.77 2.41 14.62
CA THR A 79 -14.26 2.99 15.89
C THR A 79 -15.00 1.94 16.73
N LEU A 80 -15.85 1.12 16.10
CA LEU A 80 -16.55 0.02 16.78
C LEU A 80 -15.57 -1.04 17.30
N ARG A 81 -14.55 -1.39 16.49
CA ARG A 81 -13.47 -2.31 16.91
C ARG A 81 -12.71 -1.77 18.12
N PHE A 82 -12.40 -0.47 18.15
CA PHE A 82 -11.74 0.18 19.29
C PHE A 82 -12.61 0.22 20.56
N HIS A 83 -13.93 0.26 20.41
CA HIS A 83 -14.87 0.19 21.53
C HIS A 83 -15.15 -1.25 22.01
N ASN A 84 -14.46 -2.26 21.47
CA ASN A 84 -14.69 -3.69 21.72
C ASN A 84 -16.12 -4.17 21.36
N ASP A 85 -16.83 -3.42 20.51
CA ASP A 85 -18.10 -3.86 19.96
C ASP A 85 -17.84 -4.70 18.71
N HIS A 86 -17.30 -5.89 18.94
CA HIS A 86 -16.79 -6.77 17.88
C HIS A 86 -17.87 -7.26 16.92
N GLU A 87 -19.09 -7.46 17.42
CA GLU A 87 -20.23 -7.88 16.61
C GLU A 87 -20.68 -6.75 15.67
N ALA A 88 -20.87 -5.54 16.21
CA ALA A 88 -21.21 -4.38 15.37
C ALA A 88 -20.07 -4.01 14.41
N ALA A 89 -18.81 -4.15 14.83
CA ALA A 89 -17.66 -3.94 13.98
C ALA A 89 -17.65 -4.92 12.79
N LEU A 90 -17.89 -6.21 13.04
CA LEU A 90 -17.91 -7.22 11.98
C LEU A 90 -19.00 -6.92 10.94
N VAL A 91 -20.21 -6.57 11.38
CA VAL A 91 -21.31 -6.18 10.48
C VAL A 91 -20.94 -4.95 9.63
N ALA A 92 -20.24 -3.98 10.23
CA ALA A 92 -19.78 -2.80 9.50
C ALA A 92 -18.71 -3.16 8.46
N TYR A 93 -17.78 -4.07 8.79
CA TYR A 93 -16.78 -4.55 7.84
C TYR A 93 -17.39 -5.39 6.71
N GLU A 94 -18.36 -6.26 7.01
CA GLU A 94 -19.08 -7.05 6.01
C GLU A 94 -19.81 -6.16 4.98
N ARG A 95 -20.43 -5.06 5.43
CA ARG A 95 -21.05 -4.08 4.52
C ARG A 95 -20.02 -3.43 3.57
N ILE A 96 -18.85 -3.09 4.08
CA ILE A 96 -17.78 -2.48 3.26
C ILE A 96 -17.22 -3.53 2.28
N LEU A 97 -17.16 -4.80 2.68
CA LEU A 97 -16.74 -5.91 1.82
C LEU A 97 -17.67 -6.14 0.62
N GLU A 98 -18.97 -5.85 0.74
CA GLU A 98 -19.90 -5.90 -0.40
C GLU A 98 -19.52 -4.89 -1.50
N GLU A 99 -19.00 -3.72 -1.11
CA GLU A 99 -18.54 -2.68 -2.03
C GLU A 99 -17.10 -2.94 -2.52
N PHE A 100 -16.26 -3.54 -1.68
CA PHE A 100 -14.83 -3.76 -1.91
C PHE A 100 -14.42 -5.23 -1.70
N PRO A 101 -14.92 -6.18 -2.50
CA PRO A 101 -14.69 -7.62 -2.26
C PRO A 101 -13.25 -8.09 -2.48
N HIS A 102 -12.42 -7.27 -3.12
CA HIS A 102 -11.03 -7.60 -3.47
C HIS A 102 -10.01 -7.04 -2.46
N ASP A 103 -10.46 -6.29 -1.44
CA ASP A 103 -9.56 -5.73 -0.45
C ASP A 103 -9.15 -6.80 0.57
N LEU A 104 -7.88 -7.17 0.54
CA LEU A 104 -7.31 -8.19 1.41
C LEU A 104 -7.26 -7.75 2.87
N GLY A 105 -7.12 -6.44 3.11
CA GLY A 105 -7.08 -5.88 4.46
C GLY A 105 -8.44 -6.01 5.16
N LEU A 106 -9.53 -5.79 4.41
CA LEU A 106 -10.90 -5.98 4.91
C LEU A 106 -11.17 -7.43 5.32
N TRP A 107 -10.86 -8.39 4.45
CA TRP A 107 -11.00 -9.81 4.76
C TRP A 107 -10.18 -10.21 5.99
N SER A 108 -8.94 -9.73 6.06
CA SER A 108 -8.06 -9.96 7.21
C SER A 108 -8.64 -9.44 8.51
N ALA A 109 -9.22 -8.24 8.50
CA ALA A 109 -9.86 -7.66 9.67
C ALA A 109 -11.09 -8.47 10.12
N CYS A 110 -11.93 -8.94 9.18
CA CYS A 110 -13.12 -9.71 9.49
C CYS A 110 -12.82 -11.01 10.24
N PHE A 111 -11.94 -11.87 9.72
CA PHE A 111 -11.66 -13.12 10.42
C PHE A 111 -10.84 -12.89 11.69
N GLU A 112 -10.00 -11.84 11.77
CA GLU A 112 -9.35 -11.47 13.03
C GLU A 112 -10.38 -11.10 14.11
N ILE A 113 -11.39 -10.32 13.77
CA ILE A 113 -12.46 -9.93 14.70
C ILE A 113 -13.27 -11.16 15.10
N ALA A 114 -13.65 -12.01 14.15
CA ALA A 114 -14.37 -13.25 14.45
C ALA A 114 -13.56 -14.17 15.36
N TRP A 115 -12.26 -14.33 15.09
CA TRP A 115 -11.39 -15.23 15.84
C TRP A 115 -11.03 -14.69 17.23
N THR A 116 -10.62 -13.42 17.32
CA THR A 116 -10.08 -12.84 18.56
C THR A 116 -11.09 -12.04 19.37
N GLY A 117 -12.01 -11.35 18.70
CA GLY A 117 -13.00 -10.50 19.35
C GLY A 117 -14.26 -11.25 19.75
N LEU A 118 -14.73 -12.16 18.90
CA LEU A 118 -15.93 -12.97 19.14
C LEU A 118 -15.63 -14.38 19.64
N GLU A 119 -14.36 -14.82 19.58
CA GLU A 119 -13.93 -16.20 19.87
C GLU A 119 -14.67 -17.27 19.04
N ASP A 120 -15.26 -16.87 17.92
CA ASP A 120 -16.03 -17.73 17.02
C ASP A 120 -15.13 -18.23 15.88
N ARG A 121 -14.56 -19.41 16.12
CA ARG A 121 -13.62 -20.05 15.19
C ARG A 121 -14.31 -20.55 13.93
N GLU A 122 -15.53 -21.06 14.04
CA GLU A 122 -16.28 -21.55 12.90
C GLU A 122 -16.59 -20.38 11.97
N ARG A 123 -17.03 -19.26 12.53
CA ARG A 123 -17.27 -18.03 11.76
C ARG A 123 -15.99 -17.49 11.11
N ALA A 124 -14.86 -17.53 11.79
CA ALA A 124 -13.59 -17.13 11.22
C ALA A 124 -13.15 -18.04 10.06
N ALA A 125 -13.35 -19.35 10.17
CA ALA A 125 -13.08 -20.31 9.10
C ALA A 125 -14.02 -20.11 7.89
N GLU A 126 -15.29 -19.79 8.12
CA GLU A 126 -16.24 -19.43 7.05
C GLU A 126 -15.79 -18.17 6.31
N LEU A 127 -15.43 -17.11 7.03
CA LEU A 127 -14.95 -15.86 6.46
C LEU A 127 -13.65 -16.06 5.67
N HIS A 128 -12.74 -16.89 6.18
CA HIS A 128 -11.54 -17.29 5.45
C HIS A 128 -11.91 -18.00 4.14
N ARG A 129 -12.77 -19.02 4.18
CA ARG A 129 -13.24 -19.73 2.99
C ARG A 129 -13.91 -18.79 1.98
N ALA A 130 -14.71 -17.84 2.44
CA ALA A 130 -15.34 -16.82 1.60
C ALA A 130 -14.30 -15.91 0.94
N SER A 131 -13.29 -15.44 1.71
CA SER A 131 -12.21 -14.61 1.18
C SER A 131 -11.42 -15.30 0.05
N LEU A 132 -11.19 -16.61 0.18
CA LEU A 132 -10.48 -17.40 -0.83
C LEU A 132 -11.33 -17.65 -2.09
N GLN A 133 -12.66 -17.55 -2.00
CA GLN A 133 -13.56 -17.64 -3.15
C GLN A 133 -13.72 -16.29 -3.86
N ALA A 134 -13.70 -15.19 -3.11
CA ALA A 134 -13.76 -13.83 -3.66
C ALA A 134 -12.44 -13.41 -4.35
N THR A 135 -11.36 -14.14 -4.12
CA THR A 135 -10.02 -13.81 -4.61
C THR A 135 -9.66 -14.56 -5.89
N ASP A 136 -9.38 -13.81 -6.96
CA ASP A 136 -8.97 -14.38 -8.25
C ASP A 136 -7.45 -14.54 -8.42
N THR A 137 -6.64 -13.78 -7.67
CA THR A 137 -5.18 -13.76 -7.87
C THR A 137 -4.44 -14.75 -6.95
N PRO A 138 -3.44 -15.50 -7.47
CA PRO A 138 -2.66 -16.43 -6.66
C PRO A 138 -1.88 -15.79 -5.51
N GLU A 139 -1.53 -14.50 -5.62
CA GLU A 139 -0.82 -13.75 -4.58
C GLU A 139 -1.74 -13.34 -3.44
N ALA A 140 -2.90 -12.77 -3.75
CA ALA A 140 -3.91 -12.44 -2.75
C ALA A 140 -4.35 -13.68 -1.96
N TRP A 141 -4.52 -14.81 -2.65
CA TRP A 141 -4.81 -16.10 -2.02
C TRP A 141 -3.70 -16.51 -1.05
N ARG A 142 -2.41 -16.32 -1.42
CA ARG A 142 -1.28 -16.65 -0.53
C ARG A 142 -1.26 -15.76 0.70
N THR A 143 -1.50 -14.47 0.53
CA THR A 143 -1.51 -13.48 1.61
C THR A 143 -2.61 -13.78 2.62
N LEU A 144 -3.86 -13.96 2.16
CA LEU A 144 -5.00 -14.26 3.04
C LEU A 144 -4.81 -15.57 3.80
N ASN A 145 -4.37 -16.61 3.09
CA ASN A 145 -4.11 -17.90 3.72
C ASN A 145 -2.95 -17.81 4.72
N HIS A 146 -1.89 -17.05 4.43
CA HIS A 146 -0.82 -16.81 5.39
C HIS A 146 -1.33 -16.08 6.64
N HIS A 147 -2.17 -15.07 6.49
CA HIS A 147 -2.74 -14.33 7.62
C HIS A 147 -3.62 -15.24 8.51
N TYR A 148 -4.46 -16.08 7.91
CA TYR A 148 -5.28 -17.03 8.65
C TYR A 148 -4.43 -18.09 9.38
N LEU A 149 -3.48 -18.72 8.67
CA LEU A 149 -2.63 -19.77 9.25
C LEU A 149 -1.73 -19.25 10.38
N THR A 150 -1.25 -18.01 10.31
CA THR A 150 -0.45 -17.43 11.40
C THR A 150 -1.27 -17.21 12.67
N GLN A 151 -2.57 -16.94 12.57
CA GLN A 151 -3.47 -16.88 13.71
C GLN A 151 -3.81 -18.28 14.24
N ALA A 152 -4.08 -19.23 13.35
CA ALA A 152 -4.35 -20.62 13.72
C ALA A 152 -3.16 -21.28 14.45
N LEU A 153 -1.92 -21.04 14.00
CA LEU A 153 -0.70 -21.58 14.63
C LEU A 153 -0.48 -21.10 16.07
N ARG A 154 -1.07 -19.97 16.47
CA ARG A 154 -1.01 -19.48 17.85
C ARG A 154 -1.87 -20.31 18.80
N HIS A 155 -2.74 -21.18 18.27
CA HIS A 155 -3.71 -21.97 19.02
C HIS A 155 -3.70 -23.44 18.54
N PRO A 156 -2.97 -24.34 19.22
CA PRO A 156 -2.65 -25.70 18.74
C PRO A 156 -3.81 -26.71 18.65
N ASP A 157 -5.05 -26.31 18.99
CA ASP A 157 -6.21 -27.20 19.01
C ASP A 157 -6.97 -27.28 17.66
N ALA A 158 -6.47 -26.61 16.61
CA ALA A 158 -7.16 -26.50 15.33
C ALA A 158 -6.86 -27.71 14.41
N VAL A 159 -7.62 -28.80 14.56
CA VAL A 159 -7.61 -29.94 13.61
C VAL A 159 -7.96 -29.50 12.17
N GLU A 160 -8.74 -28.42 12.02
CA GLU A 160 -9.04 -27.77 10.73
C GLU A 160 -7.79 -27.23 10.00
N PHE A 161 -6.72 -26.91 10.73
CA PHE A 161 -5.46 -26.41 10.17
C PHE A 161 -4.85 -27.40 9.17
N GLU A 162 -4.81 -28.68 9.52
CA GLU A 162 -4.19 -29.70 8.66
C GLU A 162 -5.04 -30.02 7.42
N GLU A 163 -6.37 -29.96 7.54
CA GLU A 163 -7.26 -30.22 6.40
C GLU A 163 -7.23 -29.06 5.40
N GLU A 164 -7.25 -27.83 5.91
CA GLU A 164 -7.20 -26.63 5.09
C GLU A 164 -5.81 -26.44 4.47
N GLU A 165 -4.72 -26.71 5.20
CA GLU A 165 -3.37 -26.75 4.65
C GLU A 165 -3.25 -27.80 3.52
N ARG A 166 -3.76 -29.01 3.73
CA ARG A 166 -3.79 -30.08 2.69
C ARG A 166 -4.58 -29.66 1.46
N ALA A 167 -5.75 -29.04 1.65
CA ALA A 167 -6.56 -28.52 0.55
C ALA A 167 -5.82 -27.40 -0.21
N SER A 168 -5.12 -26.54 0.52
CA SER A 168 -4.33 -25.42 -0.01
C SER A 168 -3.15 -25.92 -0.88
N VAL A 169 -2.44 -26.95 -0.43
CA VAL A 169 -1.34 -27.59 -1.16
C VAL A 169 -1.85 -28.24 -2.44
N LYS A 170 -2.98 -28.95 -2.38
CA LYS A 170 -3.61 -29.59 -3.54
C LYS A 170 -4.03 -28.57 -4.60
N ARG A 171 -4.59 -27.43 -4.19
CA ARG A 171 -5.00 -26.36 -5.10
C ARG A 171 -3.80 -25.67 -5.77
N ARG A 172 -2.70 -25.44 -5.03
CA ARG A 172 -1.42 -24.94 -5.58
C ARG A 172 -0.83 -25.90 -6.63
N ALA A 173 -0.88 -27.20 -6.37
CA ALA A 173 -0.41 -28.21 -7.32
C ALA A 173 -1.18 -28.14 -8.64
N ARG A 174 -2.51 -28.02 -8.57
CA ARG A 174 -3.38 -27.90 -9.74
C ARG A 174 -3.13 -26.62 -10.55
N VAL A 175 -3.03 -25.46 -9.90
CA VAL A 175 -2.75 -24.19 -10.59
C VAL A 175 -1.37 -24.23 -11.28
N ARG A 176 -0.37 -24.82 -10.63
CA ARG A 176 0.97 -25.02 -11.22
C ARG A 176 0.91 -25.95 -12.44
N GLU A 177 0.13 -27.02 -12.37
CA GLU A 177 -0.06 -27.95 -13.48
C GLU A 177 -0.78 -27.28 -14.67
N GLU A 178 -1.84 -26.53 -14.41
CA GLU A 178 -2.57 -25.76 -15.43
C GLU A 178 -1.67 -24.70 -16.11
N ALA A 179 -0.82 -24.03 -15.33
CA ALA A 179 0.17 -23.09 -15.86
C ALA A 179 1.23 -23.78 -16.75
N LEU A 180 1.70 -24.97 -16.36
CA LEU A 180 2.65 -25.76 -17.15
C LEU A 180 2.04 -26.29 -18.45
N VAL A 181 0.78 -26.70 -18.42
CA VAL A 181 0.03 -27.15 -19.62
C VAL A 181 -0.19 -25.98 -20.57
N LYS A 182 -0.59 -24.82 -20.07
CA LYS A 182 -0.78 -23.60 -20.88
C LYS A 182 0.53 -23.11 -21.48
N GLY A 183 1.64 -23.20 -20.75
CA GLY A 183 2.99 -22.90 -21.24
C GLY A 183 3.47 -23.84 -22.35
N ARG A 184 3.20 -25.15 -22.24
CA ARG A 184 3.53 -26.12 -23.31
C ARG A 184 2.67 -25.95 -24.56
N GLY A 185 1.39 -25.60 -24.41
CA GLY A 185 0.49 -25.35 -25.53
C GLY A 185 0.85 -24.10 -26.35
N GLY A 186 1.47 -23.10 -25.72
CA GLY A 186 2.04 -21.93 -26.41
C GLY A 186 3.32 -22.28 -27.19
N LEU A 187 4.24 -23.02 -26.57
CA LEU A 187 5.48 -23.48 -27.21
C LEU A 187 5.25 -24.43 -28.39
N GLN A 188 4.17 -25.22 -28.39
CA GLN A 188 3.82 -26.09 -29.52
C GLN A 188 3.21 -25.35 -30.72
N ARG A 189 2.73 -24.11 -30.57
CA ARG A 189 2.20 -23.31 -31.69
C ARG A 189 3.27 -22.50 -32.43
N GLU A 190 4.42 -22.28 -31.82
CA GLU A 190 5.52 -21.47 -32.39
C GLU A 190 6.66 -22.28 -33.00
N LEU A 191 6.59 -23.62 -33.00
CA LEU A 191 7.53 -24.44 -33.75
C LEU A 191 7.01 -24.61 -35.18
N PRO A 192 7.56 -23.90 -36.18
CA PRO A 192 7.29 -24.25 -37.58
C PRO A 192 7.79 -25.67 -37.81
N ASN A 193 6.95 -26.48 -38.48
CA ASN A 193 7.36 -27.78 -39.01
C ASN A 193 8.61 -27.57 -39.88
N ILE A 194 9.76 -28.05 -39.39
CA ILE A 194 11.00 -28.22 -40.17
C ILE A 194 11.03 -29.67 -40.65
#